data_AF-A0A2I1HTT1-F1
#
_entry.id   AF-A0A2I1HTT1-F1
#
_cell.length_a   1.000
_cell.length_b   1.000
_cell.length_c   1.000
_cell.angle_alpha   90.00
_cell.angle_beta   90.00
_cell.angle_gamma   90.00
#
_symmetry.space_group_name_H-M   'P 1'
#
loop_
_entity.id
_entity.type
_entity.pdbx_description
1 polymer ?
#
loop_
_entity_poly.entity_id
_entity_poly.type
_entity_poly.pdbx_seq_one_letter_code
_entity_poly.pdbx_strand_id
1 'polypeptide(L)'
;MSDIYEVLEAIKERHEREKHEEGKEEFQIDPSCLICYKVKEDSESEWFRKFWKIFQKVILAAKSYNKNTIEKLLEYIVLMRKDKDDIYIFNRKKRVKELEKIKGKGEKLLDVIVVSIRYGNEPDYKKIGIIS
;
A
#
# COMPACT_ATOMS: atom_id res chain seq x y z
N MET A 1 -9.32 15.62 -6.95
CA MET A 1 -8.34 14.58 -6.56
C MET A 1 -7.32 15.11 -5.52
N SER A 2 -7.52 16.31 -4.94
CA SER A 2 -6.57 16.98 -4.04
C SER A 2 -6.59 16.45 -2.60
N ASP A 3 -7.75 16.00 -2.13
CA ASP A 3 -7.99 15.91 -0.68
C ASP A 3 -7.24 14.76 0.00
N ILE A 4 -7.10 13.60 -0.65
CA ILE A 4 -6.48 12.41 -0.02
C ILE A 4 -4.98 12.59 0.20
N TYR A 5 -4.28 13.25 -0.74
CA TYR A 5 -2.84 13.47 -0.63
C TYR A 5 -2.51 14.53 0.42
N GLU A 6 -3.31 15.59 0.50
CA GLU A 6 -3.19 16.61 1.55
C GLU A 6 -3.40 16.01 2.94
N VAL A 7 -4.40 15.13 3.09
CA VAL A 7 -4.65 14.40 4.35
C VAL A 7 -3.46 13.50 4.72
N LEU A 8 -2.91 12.75 3.76
CA LEU A 8 -1.76 11.88 4.01
C LEU A 8 -0.50 12.68 4.37
N GLU A 9 -0.27 13.81 3.72
CA GLU A 9 0.87 14.67 4.05
C GLU A 9 0.73 15.25 5.47
N ALA A 10 -0.46 15.71 5.85
CA ALA A 10 -0.71 16.20 7.21
C ALA A 10 -0.52 15.10 8.29
N ILE A 11 -0.94 13.86 8.00
CA ILE A 11 -0.71 12.71 8.89
C ILE A 11 0.79 12.47 9.07
N LYS A 12 1.54 12.50 7.97
CA LYS A 12 2.99 12.30 7.95
C LYS A 12 3.73 13.39 8.70
N GLU A 13 3.44 14.67 8.45
CA GLU A 13 4.07 15.80 9.14
C GLU A 13 3.83 15.74 10.66
N ARG A 14 2.63 15.32 11.07
CA ARG A 14 2.31 15.16 12.48
C ARG A 14 3.06 13.97 13.08
N HIS A 15 3.08 12.81 12.40
CA HIS A 15 3.79 11.62 12.84
C HIS A 15 5.29 11.88 13.02
N GLU A 16 5.94 12.51 12.04
CA GLU A 16 7.37 12.80 12.09
C GLU A 16 7.72 13.63 13.33
N ARG A 17 6.97 14.72 13.54
CA ARG A 17 7.16 15.60 14.70
C ARG A 17 6.89 14.89 16.02
N GLU A 18 5.71 14.31 16.17
CA GLU A 18 5.30 13.72 17.45
C GLU A 18 6.13 12.50 17.82
N LYS A 19 6.44 11.63 16.84
CA LYS A 19 7.12 10.35 17.10
C LYS A 19 8.64 10.45 17.02
N HIS A 20 9.17 11.13 16.01
CA HIS A 20 10.61 11.08 15.72
C HIS A 20 11.36 12.28 16.28
N GLU A 21 10.73 13.46 16.36
CA GLU A 21 11.36 14.67 16.91
C GLU A 21 11.08 14.84 18.41
N GLU A 22 9.81 14.77 18.82
CA GLU A 22 9.36 15.02 20.20
C GLU A 22 9.37 13.76 21.08
N GLY A 23 9.36 12.57 20.46
CA GLY A 23 9.40 11.29 21.18
C GLY A 23 8.18 11.00 22.05
N LYS A 24 6.99 11.50 21.69
CA LYS A 24 5.74 11.30 22.44
C LYS A 24 5.36 9.82 22.57
N GLU A 25 4.77 9.46 23.70
CA GLU A 25 4.19 8.13 23.93
C GLU A 25 2.93 7.93 23.08
N GLU A 26 2.07 8.95 23.01
CA GLU A 26 0.89 8.99 22.14
C GLU A 26 1.15 9.92 20.96
N PHE A 27 0.97 9.40 19.75
CA PHE A 27 1.28 10.10 18.51
C PHE A 27 0.37 9.61 17.38
N GLN A 28 0.16 10.48 16.39
CA GLN A 28 -0.48 10.11 15.15
C GLN A 28 0.36 9.06 14.42
N ILE A 29 -0.26 7.95 13.99
CA ILE A 29 0.44 6.91 13.22
C ILE A 29 0.42 7.26 11.73
N ASP A 30 1.60 7.23 11.10
CA ASP A 30 1.78 7.23 9.65
C ASP A 30 2.18 5.82 9.16
N PRO A 31 1.27 5.09 8.48
CA PRO A 31 1.56 3.78 7.91
C PRO A 31 2.65 3.77 6.84
N SER A 32 3.01 4.94 6.27
CA SER A 32 4.04 5.10 5.23
C SER A 32 5.44 5.38 5.79
N CYS A 33 5.56 5.58 7.12
CA CYS A 33 6.82 5.94 7.75
C CYS A 33 7.93 4.91 7.49
N LEU A 34 9.04 5.39 6.91
CA LEU A 34 10.19 4.56 6.53
C LEU A 34 11.07 4.18 7.74
N ILE A 35 10.98 4.94 8.82
CA ILE A 35 11.73 4.71 10.06
C ILE A 35 11.03 3.62 10.87
N CYS A 36 9.73 3.78 11.13
CA CYS A 36 8.92 2.80 11.86
C CYS A 36 8.82 1.45 11.15
N TYR A 37 8.73 1.46 9.81
CA TYR A 37 8.51 0.25 9.00
C TYR A 37 9.69 -0.02 8.05
N LYS A 38 10.91 0.08 8.58
CA LYS A 38 12.13 -0.11 7.78
C LYS A 38 12.14 -1.48 7.09
N VAL A 39 12.41 -1.46 5.78
CA VAL A 39 12.71 -2.68 5.01
C VAL A 39 14.12 -3.14 5.39
N LYS A 40 14.26 -4.40 5.81
CA LYS A 40 15.58 -5.00 6.02
C LYS A 40 16.18 -5.34 4.65
N GLU A 41 17.47 -5.10 4.44
CA GLU A 41 18.14 -5.20 3.13
C GLU A 41 17.93 -6.56 2.43
N ASP A 42 17.82 -7.62 3.22
CA ASP A 42 17.70 -9.02 2.86
C ASP A 42 16.27 -9.57 3.00
N SER A 43 15.31 -8.75 3.43
CA SER A 43 13.88 -9.11 3.49
C SER A 43 13.13 -8.89 2.17
N GLU A 44 13.77 -8.21 1.22
CA GLU A 44 13.11 -7.82 -0.02
C GLU A 44 13.24 -8.90 -1.11
N SER A 45 12.12 -9.52 -1.44
CA SER A 45 12.05 -10.52 -2.51
C SER A 45 12.29 -9.94 -3.91
N GLU A 46 12.91 -10.72 -4.80
CA GLU A 46 13.18 -10.31 -6.19
C GLU A 46 11.91 -9.98 -6.98
N TRP A 47 10.81 -10.71 -6.74
CA TRP A 47 9.53 -10.45 -7.42
C TRP A 47 8.98 -9.08 -7.05
N PHE A 48 9.11 -8.67 -5.79
CA PHE A 48 8.64 -7.36 -5.33
C PHE A 48 9.45 -6.24 -5.98
N ARG A 49 10.78 -6.39 -6.07
CA ARG A 49 11.65 -5.43 -6.78
C ARG A 49 11.21 -5.22 -8.23
N LYS A 50 10.86 -6.30 -8.93
CA LYS A 50 10.35 -6.25 -10.32
C LYS A 50 8.99 -5.54 -10.37
N PHE A 51 8.08 -5.90 -9.47
CA PHE A 51 6.78 -5.24 -9.34
C PHE A 51 6.94 -3.74 -9.11
N TRP A 52 7.75 -3.33 -8.13
CA TRP A 52 7.94 -1.93 -7.77
C TRP A 52 8.50 -1.11 -8.94
N LYS A 53 9.49 -1.64 -9.67
CA LYS A 53 10.04 -0.99 -10.88
C LYS A 53 8.98 -0.74 -11.96
N ILE A 54 7.96 -1.60 -12.07
CA ILE A 54 6.85 -1.42 -13.01
C ILE A 54 5.86 -0.41 -12.43
N PHE A 55 5.47 -0.59 -11.17
CA PHE A 55 4.51 0.26 -10.48
C PHE A 55 4.94 1.74 -10.50
N GLN A 56 6.21 2.02 -10.19
CA GLN A 56 6.77 3.38 -10.18
C GLN A 56 6.77 4.04 -11.57
N LYS A 57 6.79 3.27 -12.66
CA LYS A 57 6.67 3.82 -14.02
C LYS A 57 5.23 4.25 -14.34
N VAL A 58 4.24 3.65 -13.68
CA VAL A 58 2.82 3.93 -13.89
C VAL A 58 2.35 5.05 -12.95
N ILE A 59 2.79 5.00 -11.68
CA ILE A 59 2.43 5.97 -10.64
C ILE A 59 3.68 6.75 -10.26
N LEU A 60 3.96 7.84 -10.99
CA LEU A 60 5.17 8.66 -10.81
C LEU A 60 5.24 9.34 -9.43
N ALA A 61 4.09 9.58 -8.82
CA ALA A 61 3.96 10.10 -7.47
C ALA A 61 4.49 9.10 -6.42
N ALA A 62 4.50 7.79 -6.68
CA ALA A 62 5.00 6.80 -5.72
C ALA A 62 6.53 6.83 -5.64
N LYS A 63 7.08 7.38 -4.55
CA LYS A 63 8.52 7.60 -4.39
C LYS A 63 9.21 6.44 -3.68
N SER A 64 8.59 5.87 -2.65
CA SER A 64 9.15 4.74 -1.91
C SER A 64 8.06 3.88 -1.27
N TYR A 65 8.46 2.74 -0.74
CA TYR A 65 7.63 1.79 0.01
C TYR A 65 8.34 1.43 1.31
N ASN A 66 7.59 0.79 2.20
CA ASN A 66 8.12 0.29 3.46
C ASN A 66 7.78 -1.19 3.63
N LYS A 67 8.13 -1.75 4.79
CA LYS A 67 7.91 -3.15 5.10
C LYS A 67 6.42 -3.55 5.00
N ASN A 68 5.50 -2.68 5.42
CA ASN A 68 4.06 -2.96 5.37
C ASN A 68 3.59 -3.14 3.93
N THR A 69 4.08 -2.30 3.00
CA THR A 69 3.71 -2.41 1.58
C THR A 69 4.05 -3.80 1.03
N ILE A 70 5.25 -4.30 1.33
CA ILE A 70 5.74 -5.60 0.86
C ILE A 70 4.90 -6.73 1.46
N GLU A 71 4.77 -6.75 2.78
CA GLU A 71 4.09 -7.83 3.50
C GLU A 71 2.60 -7.91 3.14
N LYS A 72 1.93 -6.76 3.03
CA LYS A 72 0.50 -6.70 2.74
C LYS A 72 0.19 -7.03 1.28
N LEU A 73 1.06 -6.65 0.35
CA LEU A 73 0.93 -7.07 -1.04
C LEU A 73 1.11 -8.58 -1.18
N LEU A 74 2.06 -9.18 -0.47
CA LEU A 74 2.23 -10.64 -0.45
C LEU A 74 1.00 -11.33 0.14
N GLU A 75 0.48 -10.83 1.27
CA GLU A 75 -0.74 -11.34 1.91
C GLU A 75 -1.94 -11.29 0.94
N TYR A 76 -2.10 -10.18 0.23
CA TYR A 76 -3.14 -10.02 -0.79
C TYR A 76 -3.00 -11.04 -1.92
N ILE A 77 -1.79 -11.20 -2.47
CA ILE A 77 -1.53 -12.18 -3.54
C ILE A 77 -1.85 -13.60 -3.08
N VAL A 78 -1.44 -13.98 -1.87
CA VAL A 78 -1.72 -15.32 -1.30
C VAL A 78 -3.21 -15.51 -1.10
N LEU A 79 -3.91 -14.50 -0.57
CA LEU A 79 -5.35 -14.53 -0.36
C LEU A 79 -6.11 -14.78 -1.67
N MET A 80 -5.75 -14.05 -2.73
CA MET A 80 -6.40 -14.17 -4.05
C MET A 80 -6.06 -15.46 -4.80
N ARG A 81 -4.97 -16.16 -4.43
CA ARG A 81 -4.62 -17.46 -5.02
C ARG A 81 -5.38 -18.62 -4.38
N LYS A 82 -5.64 -18.58 -3.05
CA LYS A 82 -6.35 -19.65 -2.33
C LYS A 82 -7.76 -19.93 -2.88
N ASP A 83 -8.40 -18.93 -3.47
CA ASP A 83 -9.71 -19.08 -4.13
C ASP A 83 -9.67 -19.98 -5.38
N LYS A 84 -8.51 -20.24 -5.99
CA LYS A 84 -8.44 -21.09 -7.18
C LYS A 84 -8.32 -22.58 -6.87
N ASP A 85 -7.73 -22.93 -5.73
CA ASP A 85 -7.35 -24.31 -5.42
C ASP A 85 -8.34 -25.01 -4.47
N ASP A 86 -9.05 -24.26 -3.60
CA ASP A 86 -9.89 -24.85 -2.53
C ASP A 86 -11.42 -24.87 -2.80
N ILE A 87 -11.90 -24.34 -3.94
CA ILE A 87 -13.36 -24.25 -4.19
C ILE A 87 -13.90 -25.53 -4.87
N TYR A 88 -13.78 -26.67 -4.19
CA TYR A 88 -14.68 -27.81 -4.40
C TYR A 88 -15.79 -27.80 -3.35
N ILE A 89 -16.65 -26.78 -3.39
CA ILE A 89 -17.79 -26.65 -2.47
C ILE A 89 -19.09 -26.79 -3.27
N PHE A 90 -19.77 -27.93 -3.09
CA PHE A 90 -21.00 -28.31 -3.79
C PHE A 90 -22.18 -27.31 -3.62
N ASN A 91 -22.14 -26.42 -2.61
CA ASN A 91 -23.23 -25.48 -2.31
C ASN A 91 -22.92 -24.04 -2.80
N ARG A 92 -23.70 -23.57 -3.79
CA ARG A 92 -23.58 -22.23 -4.41
C ARG A 92 -23.72 -21.08 -3.40
N LYS A 93 -24.63 -21.16 -2.43
CA LYS A 93 -24.86 -20.08 -1.45
C LYS A 93 -23.69 -19.91 -0.49
N LYS A 94 -23.08 -21.04 -0.10
CA LYS A 94 -21.88 -21.04 0.76
C LYS A 94 -20.68 -20.42 0.03
N ARG A 95 -20.48 -20.77 -1.25
CA ARG A 95 -19.43 -20.20 -2.11
C ARG A 95 -19.52 -18.67 -2.23
N VAL A 96 -20.71 -18.14 -2.52
CA VAL A 96 -20.89 -16.67 -2.66
C VAL A 96 -20.51 -15.95 -1.36
N LYS A 97 -20.96 -16.46 -0.21
CA LYS A 97 -20.65 -15.85 1.10
C LYS A 97 -19.16 -15.91 1.44
N GLU A 98 -18.45 -16.97 1.04
CA GLU A 98 -17.00 -17.08 1.23
C GLU A 98 -16.24 -16.12 0.31
N LEU A 99 -16.65 -16.01 -0.95
CA LEU A 99 -16.07 -15.05 -1.90
C LEU A 99 -16.26 -13.60 -1.43
N GLU A 100 -17.43 -13.23 -0.92
CA GLU A 100 -17.68 -11.90 -0.35
C GLU A 100 -16.75 -11.59 0.83
N LYS A 101 -16.55 -12.58 1.72
CA LYS A 101 -15.62 -12.42 2.85
C LYS A 101 -14.19 -12.23 2.39
N ILE A 102 -13.77 -12.95 1.35
CA ILE A 102 -12.40 -12.86 0.82
C ILE A 102 -12.19 -11.54 0.11
N LYS A 103 -13.15 -11.09 -0.70
CA LYS A 103 -13.15 -9.74 -1.29
C LYS A 103 -13.03 -8.66 -0.23
N GLY A 104 -13.86 -8.71 0.83
CA GLY A 104 -13.80 -7.71 1.90
C GLY A 104 -12.48 -7.72 2.69
N LYS A 105 -11.80 -8.87 2.79
CA LYS A 105 -10.43 -8.94 3.33
C LYS A 105 -9.42 -8.35 2.34
N GLY A 106 -9.57 -8.63 1.06
CA GLY A 106 -8.73 -8.10 -0.01
C GLY A 106 -8.79 -6.58 -0.08
N GLU A 107 -9.98 -5.98 0.00
CA GLU A 107 -10.18 -4.53 0.02
C GLU A 107 -9.42 -3.87 1.18
N LYS A 108 -9.54 -4.41 2.40
CA LYS A 108 -8.78 -3.90 3.57
C LYS A 108 -7.27 -3.99 3.39
N LEU A 109 -6.78 -5.05 2.72
CA LEU A 109 -5.36 -5.17 2.43
C LEU A 109 -4.92 -4.12 1.40
N LEU A 110 -5.74 -3.87 0.37
CA LEU A 110 -5.47 -2.84 -0.63
C LEU A 110 -5.41 -1.44 0.01
N ASP A 111 -6.32 -1.12 0.92
CA ASP A 111 -6.29 0.14 1.66
C ASP A 111 -4.95 0.33 2.37
N VAL A 112 -4.51 -0.69 3.12
CA VAL A 112 -3.23 -0.66 3.86
C VAL A 112 -2.04 -0.54 2.89
N ILE A 113 -2.05 -1.28 1.79
CA ILE A 113 -0.98 -1.22 0.78
C ILE A 113 -0.86 0.21 0.26
N VAL A 114 -1.97 0.83 -0.15
CA VAL A 114 -1.99 2.19 -0.71
C VAL A 114 -1.49 3.20 0.32
N VAL A 115 -2.01 3.20 1.55
CA VAL A 115 -1.58 4.20 2.56
C VAL A 115 -0.16 3.99 3.08
N SER A 116 0.43 2.80 2.89
CA SER A 116 1.82 2.51 3.28
C SER A 116 2.86 2.95 2.24
N ILE A 117 2.43 3.28 1.02
CA ILE A 117 3.31 3.81 -0.01
C ILE A 117 3.59 5.28 0.29
N ARG A 118 4.85 5.69 0.16
CA ARG A 118 5.24 7.08 0.29
C ARG A 118 5.09 7.77 -1.06
N TYR A 119 4.14 8.68 -1.13
CA TYR A 119 3.94 9.54 -2.30
C TYR A 119 4.75 10.83 -2.15
N GLY A 120 5.18 11.38 -3.28
CA GLY A 120 5.77 12.71 -3.35
C GLY A 120 4.74 13.66 -3.93
N ASN A 121 4.53 14.81 -3.27
CA ASN A 121 3.69 15.90 -3.76
C ASN A 121 4.34 16.67 -4.91
N GLU A 122 4.80 15.97 -5.95
CA GLU A 122 5.07 16.62 -7.23
C GLU A 122 3.76 16.61 -8.04
N PRO A 123 3.19 17.78 -8.39
CA PRO A 123 2.11 17.82 -9.35
C PRO A 123 2.57 17.12 -10.64
N ASP A 124 1.80 16.16 -11.15
CA ASP A 124 2.02 15.45 -12.43
C ASP A 124 1.95 16.37 -13.67
N TYR A 125 2.09 17.69 -13.51
CA TYR A 125 2.06 18.67 -14.60
C TYR A 125 3.44 18.90 -15.24
N LYS A 126 4.25 17.83 -15.40
CA LYS A 126 5.29 17.82 -16.42
C LYS A 126 4.79 17.05 -17.65
N LYS A 127 4.05 17.78 -18.47
CA LYS A 127 4.03 17.63 -19.93
C LYS A 127 3.67 16.21 -20.43
N ILE A 128 2.39 15.85 -20.35
CA ILE A 128 1.76 15.41 -21.60
C ILE A 128 1.89 16.63 -22.51
N GLY A 129 2.92 16.61 -23.35
CA GLY A 129 3.08 17.61 -24.39
C GLY A 129 1.77 17.67 -25.15
N ILE A 130 1.12 18.82 -25.07
CA ILE A 130 0.22 19.31 -26.09
C ILE A 130 0.92 19.00 -27.42
N ILE A 131 0.37 18.06 -28.17
CA ILE A 131 0.70 17.88 -29.57
C ILE A 131 0.26 19.20 -30.22
N SER A 132 1.22 20.03 -30.60
CA SER A 132 1.05 21.09 -31.60
C SER A 132 1.60 20.60 -32.92
#